data_AF-A0A1Z1W2U5-F1
#
_entry.id   AF-A0A1Z1W2U5-F1
#
_cell.length_a   1.000
_cell.length_b   1.000
_cell.length_c   1.000
_cell.angle_alpha   90.00
_cell.angle_beta   90.00
_cell.angle_gamma   90.00
#
_symmetry.space_group_name_H-M   'P 1'
#
loop_
_entity.id
_entity.type
_entity.pdbx_description
1 polymer ?
#
loop_
_entity_poly.entity_id
_entity_poly.type
_entity_poly.pdbx_seq_one_letter_code
_entity_poly.pdbx_strand_id
1 'polypeptide(L)'
;MPAYVIVNVDVLDEEAALAYASVAQKSILSHGGRYLVAGSTPEPVEGTWDSSRFVVIEFPDMDRIREWYDSPEYRRAREIREGKVRVGMLFVEGAPPEGFSLPAQDPSGGPRAEPRPERGEGRPAPKSC
;
A
#
# COMPACT_ATOMS: atom_id res chain seq x y z
N MET A 1 1.94 -17.66 -9.78
CA MET A 1 2.61 -17.46 -8.47
C MET A 1 1.64 -16.67 -7.62
N PRO A 2 1.37 -17.07 -6.36
CA PRO A 2 0.42 -16.35 -5.52
C PRO A 2 0.80 -14.88 -5.44
N ALA A 3 -0.20 -14.03 -5.33
CA ALA A 3 -0.02 -12.60 -5.17
C ALA A 3 -0.84 -12.11 -3.98
N TYR A 4 -0.41 -11.00 -3.39
CA TYR A 4 -0.98 -10.50 -2.15
C TYR A 4 -1.47 -9.07 -2.31
N VAL A 5 -2.62 -8.81 -1.69
CA VAL A 5 -3.11 -7.47 -1.43
C VAL A 5 -2.83 -7.17 0.03
N ILE A 6 -2.04 -6.13 0.28
CA ILE A 6 -1.71 -5.65 1.63
C ILE A 6 -2.41 -4.32 1.83
N VAL A 7 -3.15 -4.20 2.94
CA VAL A 7 -4.03 -3.06 3.19
C VAL A 7 -3.86 -2.55 4.61
N ASN A 8 -3.61 -1.24 4.69
CA ASN A 8 -3.68 -0.46 5.91
C ASN A 8 -4.94 0.39 5.86
N VAL A 9 -5.71 0.37 6.94
CA VAL A 9 -6.98 1.10 7.00
C VAL A 9 -7.01 1.96 8.25
N ASP A 10 -7.30 3.24 8.06
CA ASP A 10 -7.65 4.17 9.13
C ASP A 10 -9.14 4.51 9.04
N VAL A 11 -9.88 4.15 10.08
CA VAL A 11 -11.32 4.34 10.16
C VAL A 11 -11.62 5.72 10.74
N LEU A 12 -12.39 6.53 9.99
CA LEU A 12 -12.92 7.82 10.48
C LEU A 12 -14.40 7.70 10.87
N ASP A 13 -15.11 6.74 10.26
CA ASP A 13 -16.51 6.40 10.50
C ASP A 13 -16.66 4.88 10.54
N GLU A 14 -17.01 4.35 11.72
CA GLU A 14 -17.13 2.89 11.96
C GLU A 14 -18.30 2.26 11.20
N GLU A 15 -19.43 2.96 11.04
CA GLU A 15 -20.59 2.43 10.33
C GLU A 15 -20.28 2.28 8.84
N ALA A 16 -19.67 3.30 8.24
CA ALA A 16 -19.20 3.24 6.86
C ALA A 16 -18.12 2.18 6.65
N ALA A 17 -17.22 1.99 7.62
CA ALA A 17 -16.20 0.96 7.56
C ALA A 17 -16.80 -0.45 7.56
N LEU A 18 -17.81 -0.71 8.38
CA LEU A 18 -18.53 -2.00 8.41
C LEU A 18 -19.28 -2.26 7.11
N ALA A 19 -19.99 -1.25 6.58
CA ALA A 19 -20.70 -1.36 5.31
C ALA A 19 -19.73 -1.64 4.15
N TYR A 20 -18.62 -0.90 4.09
CA TYR A 20 -17.54 -1.13 3.12
C TYR A 20 -16.95 -2.54 3.25
N ALA A 21 -16.61 -2.98 4.46
CA ALA A 21 -15.98 -4.27 4.71
C ALA A 21 -16.85 -5.44 4.23
N SER A 22 -18.16 -5.37 4.45
CA SER A 22 -19.11 -6.38 3.98
C SER A 22 -19.14 -6.51 2.45
N VAL A 23 -19.23 -5.39 1.73
CA VAL A 23 -19.25 -5.39 0.26
C VAL A 23 -17.90 -5.83 -0.31
N ALA A 24 -16.80 -5.33 0.25
CA ALA A 24 -15.45 -5.70 -0.14
C ALA A 24 -15.21 -7.19 0.06
N GLN A 25 -15.56 -7.75 1.23
CA GLN A 25 -15.38 -9.17 1.54
C GLN A 25 -16.10 -10.06 0.52
N LYS A 26 -17.37 -9.75 0.21
CA LYS A 26 -18.12 -10.53 -0.78
C LYS A 26 -17.45 -10.50 -2.16
N SER A 27 -16.98 -9.32 -2.59
CA SER A 27 -16.28 -9.16 -3.86
C SER A 27 -14.96 -9.94 -3.90
N ILE A 28 -14.16 -9.87 -2.83
CA ILE A 28 -12.88 -10.57 -2.69
C ILE A 28 -13.06 -12.09 -2.79
N LEU A 29 -13.99 -12.65 -2.01
CA LEU A 29 -14.24 -14.09 -1.99
C LEU A 29 -14.73 -14.59 -3.35
N SER A 30 -15.53 -13.79 -4.07
CA SER A 30 -16.03 -14.14 -5.40
C SER A 30 -14.93 -14.19 -6.46
N HIS A 31 -13.80 -13.51 -6.25
CA HIS A 31 -12.65 -13.49 -7.16
C HIS A 31 -11.52 -14.44 -6.72
N GLY A 32 -11.80 -15.35 -5.77
CA GLY A 32 -10.83 -16.34 -5.30
C GLY A 32 -9.82 -15.79 -4.28
N GLY A 33 -10.09 -14.62 -3.70
CA GLY A 33 -9.27 -14.07 -2.63
C GLY A 33 -9.43 -14.84 -1.32
N ARG A 34 -8.32 -15.09 -0.62
CA ARG A 34 -8.27 -15.74 0.69
C ARG A 34 -7.66 -14.81 1.72
N TYR A 35 -8.39 -14.52 2.80
CA TYR A 35 -7.87 -13.71 3.91
C TYR A 35 -6.81 -14.49 4.69
N LEU A 36 -5.64 -13.87 4.86
CA LEU A 36 -4.58 -14.33 5.77
C LEU A 36 -4.58 -13.51 7.06
N VAL A 37 -4.88 -12.21 6.95
CA VAL A 37 -5.11 -11.28 8.07
C VAL A 37 -6.36 -10.48 7.77
N ALA A 38 -7.27 -10.35 8.74
CA ALA A 38 -8.62 -9.82 8.52
C ALA A 38 -8.96 -8.62 9.43
N GLY A 39 -8.19 -7.54 9.33
CA GLY A 39 -8.52 -6.27 9.98
C GLY A 39 -8.13 -6.17 11.45
N SER A 40 -7.17 -6.98 11.90
CA SER A 40 -6.56 -6.88 13.23
C SER A 40 -5.66 -5.65 13.32
N THR A 41 -5.56 -5.05 14.50
CA THR A 41 -4.55 -4.02 14.79
C THR A 41 -3.19 -4.72 14.95
N PRO A 42 -2.18 -4.38 14.13
CA PRO A 42 -0.87 -5.01 14.24
C PRO A 42 -0.10 -4.48 15.45
N GLU A 43 0.75 -5.34 16.02
CA GLU A 43 1.68 -4.98 17.10
C GLU A 43 3.08 -4.78 16.49
N PRO A 44 3.58 -3.53 16.40
CA PRO A 44 4.92 -3.28 15.90
C PRO A 44 5.97 -3.72 16.94
N VAL A 45 6.76 -4.74 16.61
CA VAL A 45 7.90 -5.19 17.43
C VAL A 45 9.14 -4.33 17.16
N GLU A 46 9.27 -3.82 15.93
CA GLU A 46 10.33 -2.89 15.52
C GLU A 46 9.71 -1.75 14.67
N GLY A 47 10.19 -0.52 14.85
CA GLY A 47 9.66 0.66 14.16
C GLY A 47 8.33 1.18 14.71
N THR A 48 7.67 2.04 13.94
CA THR A 48 6.35 2.60 14.28
C THR A 48 5.30 2.12 13.30
N TRP A 49 4.07 1.97 13.79
CA TRP A 49 2.93 1.60 12.96
C TRP A 49 1.70 2.40 13.38
N ASP A 50 1.18 3.21 12.47
CA ASP A 50 0.16 4.21 12.80
C ASP A 50 -1.25 3.82 12.33
N SER A 51 -1.40 2.68 11.63
CA SER A 51 -2.70 2.27 11.07
C SER A 51 -3.53 1.42 12.01
N SER A 52 -4.83 1.71 12.07
CA SER A 52 -5.73 1.06 13.05
C SER A 52 -6.12 -0.37 12.69
N ARG A 53 -6.12 -0.72 11.39
CA ARG A 53 -6.43 -2.09 10.93
C ARG A 53 -5.49 -2.52 9.80
N PHE A 54 -5.11 -3.79 9.84
CA PHE A 54 -4.24 -4.42 8.84
C PHE A 54 -4.93 -5.61 8.18
N VAL A 55 -4.83 -5.72 6.86
CA VAL A 55 -5.44 -6.79 6.07
C VAL A 55 -4.41 -7.35 5.09
N VAL A 56 -4.37 -8.67 4.98
CA VAL A 56 -3.56 -9.38 3.98
C VAL A 56 -4.46 -10.41 3.30
N ILE A 57 -4.54 -10.34 1.98
CA ILE A 57 -5.36 -11.22 1.15
C ILE A 57 -4.48 -11.87 0.09
N GLU A 58 -4.53 -13.18 -0.02
CA GLU A 58 -3.88 -13.94 -1.08
C GLU A 58 -4.84 -14.14 -2.26
N PHE A 59 -4.32 -13.98 -3.47
CA PHE A 59 -4.96 -14.35 -4.73
C PHE A 59 -4.06 -15.33 -5.50
N PRO A 60 -4.62 -16.07 -6.48
CA PRO A 60 -3.85 -17.01 -7.28
C PRO A 60 -2.66 -16.38 -8.03
N ASP A 61 -2.84 -15.13 -8.49
CA ASP A 61 -1.86 -14.35 -9.25
C ASP A 61 -2.24 -12.85 -9.28
N MET A 62 -1.35 -12.03 -9.85
CA MET A 62 -1.52 -10.58 -9.97
C MET A 62 -2.66 -10.17 -10.92
N ASP A 63 -2.99 -10.99 -11.91
CA ASP A 63 -4.04 -10.67 -12.87
C ASP A 63 -5.42 -10.80 -12.21
N ARG A 64 -5.62 -11.84 -11.37
CA ARG A 64 -6.81 -11.97 -10.51
C ARG A 64 -6.99 -10.77 -9.58
N ILE A 65 -5.91 -10.23 -9.02
CA ILE A 65 -5.97 -9.02 -8.19
C ILE A 65 -6.45 -7.81 -9.00
N ARG A 66 -5.88 -7.61 -10.20
CA ARG A 66 -6.25 -6.48 -11.07
C ARG A 66 -7.71 -6.58 -11.51
N GLU A 67 -8.13 -7.77 -11.95
CA GLU A 67 -9.51 -8.05 -12.31
C GLU A 67 -10.47 -7.75 -11.16
N TRP A 68 -10.14 -8.21 -9.94
CA TRP A 68 -10.93 -7.92 -8.75
C TRP A 68 -10.99 -6.41 -8.45
N TYR A 69 -9.87 -5.71 -8.49
CA TYR A 69 -9.80 -4.29 -8.14
C TYR A 69 -10.59 -3.41 -9.12
N ASP A 70 -10.55 -3.77 -10.41
CA ASP A 70 -11.27 -3.05 -11.46
C ASP A 70 -12.75 -3.45 -11.57
N SER A 71 -13.17 -4.47 -10.83
CA SER A 71 -14.55 -4.98 -10.84
C SER A 71 -15.59 -3.93 -10.43
N PRO A 72 -16.80 -3.96 -11.03
CA PRO A 72 -17.91 -3.11 -10.60
C PRO A 72 -18.27 -3.30 -9.12
N GLU A 73 -18.13 -4.52 -8.59
CA GLU A 73 -18.44 -4.85 -7.21
C GLU A 73 -17.50 -4.14 -6.24
N TYR A 74 -16.20 -4.15 -6.52
CA TYR A 74 -15.23 -3.48 -5.67
C TYR A 74 -15.25 -1.95 -5.85
N ARG A 75 -15.58 -1.46 -7.05
CA ARG A 75 -15.81 -0.03 -7.29
C ARG A 75 -16.90 0.54 -6.38
N ARG A 76 -18.03 -0.17 -6.24
CA ARG A 76 -19.10 0.20 -5.30
C ARG A 76 -18.60 0.23 -3.85
N ALA A 77 -17.75 -0.71 -3.46
CA ALA A 77 -17.14 -0.69 -2.12
C ALA A 77 -16.30 0.58 -1.92
N ARG A 78 -15.51 0.99 -2.93
CA ARG A 78 -14.70 2.21 -2.88
C ARG A 78 -15.54 3.50 -2.75
N GLU A 79 -16.71 3.54 -3.37
CA GLU A 79 -17.66 4.66 -3.24
C GLU A 79 -18.19 4.78 -1.80
N ILE A 80 -18.54 3.66 -1.15
CA ILE A 80 -19.06 3.65 0.24
C ILE A 80 -18.06 4.28 1.22
N ARG A 81 -16.76 3.99 1.02
CA ARG A 81 -15.70 4.42 1.94
C ARG A 81 -15.15 5.82 1.66
N GLU A 82 -15.54 6.45 0.55
CA GLU A 82 -14.97 7.72 0.10
C GLU A 82 -15.14 8.82 1.17
N GLY A 83 -14.03 9.46 1.55
CA GLY A 83 -13.99 10.49 2.60
C GLY A 83 -14.20 10.00 4.04
N LYS A 84 -14.53 8.72 4.24
CA LYS A 84 -14.91 8.13 5.55
C LYS A 84 -13.91 7.11 6.08
N VAL A 85 -13.10 6.54 5.18
CA VAL A 85 -12.06 5.58 5.54
C VAL A 85 -10.83 5.86 4.68
N ARG A 86 -9.67 6.00 5.31
CA ARG A 86 -8.39 6.11 4.58
C ARG A 86 -7.83 4.71 4.38
N VAL A 87 -7.40 4.42 3.16
CA VAL A 87 -6.90 3.10 2.79
C VAL A 87 -5.60 3.23 2.03
N GLY A 88 -4.52 2.73 2.61
CA GLY A 88 -3.29 2.39 1.90
C GLY A 88 -3.40 0.96 1.39
N MET A 89 -3.22 0.74 0.08
CA MET A 89 -3.33 -0.59 -0.53
C MET A 89 -2.22 -0.77 -1.54
N LEU A 90 -1.59 -1.94 -1.51
CA LEU A 90 -0.61 -2.35 -2.50
C LEU A 90 -0.85 -3.78 -2.96
N PHE A 91 -0.38 -4.07 -4.17
CA PHE A 91 -0.34 -5.41 -4.75
C PHE A 91 1.10 -5.85 -4.87
N VAL A 92 1.39 -7.07 -4.47
CA VAL A 92 2.75 -7.60 -4.47
C VAL A 92 2.74 -9.07 -4.86
N GLU A 93 3.70 -9.48 -5.68
CA GLU A 93 3.91 -10.89 -5.98
C GLU A 93 4.49 -11.62 -4.77
N GLY A 94 4.05 -12.86 -4.58
CA GLY A 94 4.62 -13.74 -3.57
C GLY A 94 6.02 -14.20 -3.91
N ALA A 95 6.77 -14.59 -2.88
CA ALA A 95 8.05 -15.26 -3.05
C ALA A 95 7.87 -16.79 -3.14
N PRO A 96 8.84 -17.52 -3.70
CA PRO A 96 8.92 -18.97 -3.56
C PRO A 96 8.98 -19.39 -2.09
N PRO A 97 8.49 -20.59 -1.73
CA PRO A 97 8.56 -21.09 -0.36
C PRO A 97 10.01 -21.30 0.12
N GLU A 98 10.97 -21.44 -0.80
CA GLU A 98 12.40 -21.55 -0.50
C GLU A 98 13.03 -20.21 -0.09
N GLY A 99 12.28 -19.10 -0.17
CA GLY A 99 12.71 -17.76 0.20
C GLY A 99 12.98 -16.84 -0.99
N PHE A 100 13.39 -15.60 -0.70
CA PHE A 100 13.81 -14.63 -1.72
C PHE A 100 15.33 -14.59 -1.81
N SER A 101 15.85 -14.50 -3.03
CA SER A 101 17.26 -14.16 -3.25
C SER A 101 17.35 -12.65 -3.44
N LEU A 102 18.27 -12.01 -2.72
CA LEU A 102 18.60 -10.61 -3.01
C LEU A 102 19.14 -10.55 -4.45
N PRO A 103 18.68 -9.60 -5.28
CA PRO A 103 19.35 -9.36 -6.55
C PRO A 103 20.83 -9.09 -6.26
N ALA A 104 21.72 -9.70 -7.03
CA ALA A 104 23.13 -9.36 -6.97
C ALA A 104 23.24 -7.84 -7.14
N GLN A 105 23.79 -7.16 -6.14
CA GLN A 105 24.05 -5.73 -6.23
C GLN A 105 24.90 -5.51 -7.47
N ASP A 106 24.38 -4.80 -8.48
CA ASP A 106 25.16 -4.42 -9.63
C ASP A 106 26.32 -3.54 -9.12
N PRO A 107 27.59 -3.98 -9.18
CA PRO A 107 28.71 -3.20 -8.67
C PRO A 107 28.94 -1.90 -9.47
N SER A 108 28.22 -1.71 -10.58
CA SER A 108 28.27 -0.51 -11.43
C SER A 108 27.26 0.59 -11.03
N GLY A 109 26.30 0.30 -10.15
CA GLY A 109 25.21 1.20 -9.78
C GLY A 109 25.59 2.26 -8.73
N GLY A 110 26.61 3.08 -9.01
CA GLY A 110 26.91 4.25 -8.19
C GLY A 110 25.68 5.18 -8.07
N PRO A 111 25.49 5.89 -6.95
CA PRO A 111 24.35 6.77 -6.77
C PRO A 111 24.35 7.82 -7.88
N ARG A 112 23.24 7.95 -8.61
CA ARG A 112 23.00 9.09 -9.49
C ARG A 112 23.06 10.33 -8.60
N ALA A 113 24.19 11.03 -8.64
CA ALA A 113 24.32 12.32 -7.96
C ALA A 113 23.28 13.26 -8.58
N GLU A 114 22.27 13.62 -7.81
CA GLU A 114 21.41 14.75 -8.15
C GLU A 114 22.32 15.98 -8.32
N PRO A 115 22.19 16.75 -9.41
CA PRO A 115 22.97 17.96 -9.57
C PRO A 115 22.56 18.93 -8.45
N ARG A 116 23.50 19.21 -7.55
CA ARG A 116 23.37 20.29 -6.55
C ARG A 116 23.09 21.60 -7.30
N PRO A 117 22.07 22.39 -6.91
CA PRO A 117 21.88 23.70 -7.50
C PRO A 117 23.10 24.58 -7.19
N GLU A 118 23.70 25.16 -8.23
CA GLU A 118 24.78 26.15 -8.11
C GLU A 118 24.32 27.28 -7.19
N ARG A 119 25.01 27.43 -6.06
CA ARG A 119 24.77 28.50 -5.12
C ARG A 119 25.33 29.77 -5.76
N GLY A 120 24.48 30.51 -6.46
CA GLY A 120 24.83 31.78 -7.09
C GLY A 120 25.51 32.73 -6.09
N GLU A 121 26.76 33.07 -6.37
CA GLU A 121 27.45 34.21 -5.78
C GLU A 121 26.67 35.48 -6.13
N GLY A 122 26.20 36.17 -5.11
CA GLY A 122 25.43 37.39 -5.26
C GLY A 122 25.10 38.01 -3.92
N ARG A 123 26.13 38.27 -3.10
CA ARG A 123 26.00 39.07 -1.88
C ARG A 123 26.23 40.54 -2.24
N PRO A 124 25.22 41.42 -2.29
CA PRO A 124 25.47 42.84 -2.20
C PRO A 124 25.75 43.21 -0.74
N ALA A 125 26.82 43.97 -0.54
CA ALA A 125 27.26 44.53 0.75
C ALA A 125 26.20 45.47 1.36
N PRO A 126 26.14 45.62 2.70
CA PRO A 126 25.24 46.56 3.33
C PRO A 126 25.69 48.00 3.07
N LYS A 127 24.81 48.83 2.50
CA LYS A 127 24.95 50.29 2.50
C LYS A 127 24.29 50.85 3.76
N SER A 128 25.08 51.52 4.61
CA SER A 128 24.58 52.49 5.57
C SER A 128 25.66 53.55 5.79
N CYS A 129 25.34 54.79 5.36
CA CYS A 129 26.05 56.07 5.49
C CYS A 129 27.53 56.16 5.06
#